data_AF-A0A4V1T106-F1
#
_entry.id   AF-A0A4V1T106-F1
#
_cell.length_a   1.000
_cell.length_b   1.000
_cell.length_c   1.000
_cell.angle_alpha   90.00
_cell.angle_beta   90.00
_cell.angle_gamma   90.00
#
_symmetry.space_group_name_H-M   'P 1'
#
loop_
_entity.id
_entity.type
_entity.pdbx_description
1 polymer ?
#
loop_
_entity_poly.entity_id
_entity_poly.type
_entity_poly.pdbx_seq_one_letter_code
_entity_poly.pdbx_strand_id
1 'polypeptide(L)'
;MKMQNHSVFVAFAPVNDPKIAIAVIVENAGYGATWAGPVASLMMEKYLKDSVNSKRKFLEDKMYNAHLITKYTYIIDSADRLKARLRDERKMAQKRYEDSVARNRDSLWVRRWMTRTYISKQPKR
;
A
#
# COMPACT_ATOMS: atom_id res chain seq x y z
N MET A 1 -8.08 -1.35 -13.43
CA MET A 1 -8.31 -2.74 -12.97
C MET A 1 -7.53 -2.88 -11.69
N LYS A 2 -8.18 -3.08 -10.54
CA LYS A 2 -7.48 -3.08 -9.25
C LYS A 2 -6.70 -4.39 -9.12
N MET A 3 -5.41 -4.31 -8.82
CA MET A 3 -4.61 -5.49 -8.50
C MET A 3 -5.11 -6.13 -7.20
N GLN A 4 -4.98 -7.45 -7.13
CA GLN A 4 -5.29 -8.17 -5.90
C GLN A 4 -4.26 -7.84 -4.83
N ASN A 5 -4.69 -7.92 -3.56
CA ASN A 5 -3.78 -7.81 -2.43
C ASN A 5 -2.71 -8.92 -2.49
N HIS A 6 -1.57 -8.73 -1.83
CA HIS A 6 -0.56 -9.78 -1.72
C HIS A 6 -1.01 -10.85 -0.72
N SER A 7 -0.75 -12.11 -1.05
CA SER A 7 -1.01 -13.24 -0.16
C SER A 7 0.20 -13.44 0.72
N VAL A 8 0.02 -13.32 2.04
CA VAL A 8 1.10 -13.44 3.02
C VAL A 8 0.71 -14.48 4.06
N PHE A 9 1.67 -15.31 4.44
CA PHE A 9 1.53 -16.28 5.52
C PHE A 9 2.84 -16.47 6.26
N VAL A 10 2.80 -16.48 7.58
CA VAL A 10 3.96 -16.71 8.46
C VAL A 10 3.59 -17.77 9.47
N ALA A 11 4.45 -18.74 9.68
CA ALA A 11 4.24 -19.82 10.64
C ALA A 11 5.56 -20.43 11.12
N PHE A 12 5.48 -21.20 12.18
CA PHE A 12 6.54 -22.11 12.62
C PHE A 12 5.95 -23.49 12.94
N ALA A 13 6.77 -24.53 12.88
CA ALA A 13 6.38 -25.87 13.28
C ALA A 13 7.57 -26.72 13.75
N PRO A 14 7.31 -27.78 14.53
CA PRO A 14 6.06 -28.07 15.24
C PRO A 14 5.73 -27.01 16.32
N VAL A 15 4.51 -27.05 16.89
CA VAL A 15 4.12 -26.11 17.97
C VAL A 15 4.97 -26.32 19.22
N ASN A 16 5.17 -27.59 19.57
CA ASN A 16 6.07 -28.00 20.65
C ASN A 16 7.44 -28.32 20.02
N ASP A 17 8.51 -27.74 20.56
CA ASP A 17 9.87 -27.84 20.00
C ASP A 17 9.97 -27.42 18.52
N PRO A 18 9.86 -26.10 18.21
CA PRO A 18 9.90 -25.59 16.84
C PRO A 18 11.21 -25.92 16.11
N LYS A 19 11.11 -26.49 14.91
CA LYS A 19 12.25 -26.87 14.06
C LYS A 19 12.42 -26.00 12.82
N ILE A 20 11.32 -25.38 12.37
CA ILE A 20 11.30 -24.50 11.19
C ILE A 20 10.39 -23.30 11.44
N ALA A 21 10.82 -22.13 10.96
CA ALA A 21 10.00 -20.94 10.77
C ALA A 21 9.99 -20.54 9.30
N ILE A 22 8.85 -20.10 8.79
CA ILE A 22 8.68 -19.75 7.38
C ILE A 22 7.82 -18.50 7.24
N ALA A 23 8.21 -17.65 6.28
CA ALA A 23 7.41 -16.55 5.78
C ALA A 23 7.27 -16.70 4.26
N VAL A 24 6.03 -16.74 3.77
CA VAL A 24 5.70 -16.87 2.35
C VAL A 24 4.92 -15.64 1.91
N ILE A 25 5.37 -15.03 0.82
CA ILE A 25 4.71 -13.90 0.17
C ILE A 25 4.48 -14.28 -1.28
N VAL A 26 3.24 -14.16 -1.75
CA VAL A 26 2.85 -14.36 -3.14
C VAL A 26 2.21 -13.07 -3.65
N GLU A 27 2.87 -12.47 -4.63
CA GLU A 27 2.44 -11.19 -5.19
C GLU A 27 1.10 -11.33 -5.94
N ASN A 28 0.24 -10.31 -5.77
CA ASN A 28 -1.03 -10.16 -6.48
C ASN A 28 -1.96 -11.40 -6.43
N ALA A 29 -1.88 -12.17 -5.34
CA ALA A 29 -2.54 -13.47 -5.21
C ALA A 29 -3.83 -13.44 -4.36
N GLY A 30 -4.16 -12.32 -3.72
CA GLY A 30 -5.31 -12.18 -2.84
C GLY A 30 -5.02 -12.70 -1.43
N TYR A 31 -5.84 -13.62 -0.93
CA TYR A 31 -5.84 -14.01 0.49
C TYR A 31 -4.66 -14.94 0.85
N GLY A 32 -4.08 -14.74 2.04
CA GLY A 32 -3.02 -15.57 2.63
C GLY A 32 -3.37 -17.07 2.65
N ALA A 33 -4.59 -17.40 3.05
CA ALA A 33 -5.08 -18.77 3.15
C ALA A 33 -5.25 -19.48 1.80
N THR A 34 -5.32 -18.74 0.68
CA THR A 34 -5.55 -19.32 -0.65
C THR A 34 -4.26 -19.77 -1.33
N TRP A 35 -3.14 -19.05 -1.10
CA TRP A 35 -1.88 -19.30 -1.80
C TRP A 35 -0.70 -19.47 -0.84
N ALA A 36 -0.36 -18.43 -0.08
CA ALA A 36 0.81 -18.46 0.80
C ALA A 36 0.72 -19.55 1.89
N GLY A 37 -0.46 -19.76 2.48
CA GLY A 37 -0.71 -20.80 3.48
C GLY A 37 -0.50 -22.22 2.95
N PRO A 38 -1.15 -22.63 1.85
CA PRO A 38 -0.91 -23.92 1.19
C PRO A 38 0.55 -24.17 0.81
N VAL A 39 1.23 -23.17 0.23
CA VAL A 39 2.66 -23.26 -0.10
C VAL A 39 3.50 -23.49 1.15
N ALA A 40 3.28 -22.69 2.20
CA ALA A 40 3.98 -22.86 3.48
C ALA A 40 3.74 -24.25 4.09
N SER A 41 2.49 -24.72 4.06
CA SER A 41 2.13 -26.04 4.59
C SER A 41 2.82 -27.18 3.84
N LEU A 42 2.93 -27.12 2.51
CA LEU A 42 3.64 -28.11 1.70
C LEU A 42 5.15 -28.10 1.99
N MET A 43 5.75 -26.91 2.07
CA MET A 43 7.17 -26.76 2.40
C MET A 43 7.50 -27.28 3.81
N MET A 44 6.70 -26.90 4.80
CA MET A 44 6.87 -27.36 6.19
C MET A 44 6.66 -28.87 6.31
N GLU A 45 5.68 -29.44 5.60
CA GLU A 45 5.48 -30.89 5.57
C GLU A 45 6.68 -31.62 4.98
N LYS A 46 7.18 -31.15 3.83
CA LYS A 46 8.36 -31.72 3.19
C LYS A 46 9.60 -31.62 4.07
N TYR A 47 9.77 -30.51 4.79
CA TYR A 47 10.90 -30.33 5.71
C TYR A 47 10.83 -31.26 6.92
N LEU A 48 9.64 -31.44 7.51
CA LEU A 48 9.49 -32.23 8.74
C LEU A 48 9.38 -33.75 8.49
N LYS A 49 8.99 -34.17 7.29
CA LYS A 49 8.73 -35.58 6.94
C LYS A 49 9.52 -36.09 5.73
N ASP A 50 10.47 -35.30 5.24
CA ASP A 50 11.27 -35.51 4.02
C ASP A 50 10.48 -35.65 2.70
N SER A 51 9.15 -35.68 2.75
CA SER A 51 8.28 -35.87 1.59
C SER A 51 6.91 -35.23 1.80
N VAL A 52 6.24 -34.89 0.70
CA VAL A 52 4.85 -34.43 0.71
C VAL A 52 3.93 -35.64 0.62
N ASN A 53 2.88 -35.67 1.45
CA ASN A 53 1.91 -36.76 1.44
C ASN A 53 1.26 -36.91 0.06
N SER A 54 1.22 -38.14 -0.47
CA SER A 54 0.63 -38.44 -1.78
C SER A 54 -0.82 -37.97 -1.92
N LYS A 55 -1.60 -37.95 -0.83
CA LYS A 55 -2.97 -37.41 -0.81
C LYS A 55 -3.05 -35.92 -1.13
N ARG A 56 -1.95 -35.18 -1.00
CA ARG A 56 -1.86 -33.72 -1.22
C ARG A 56 -1.20 -33.34 -2.55
N LYS A 57 -0.86 -34.31 -3.41
CA LYS A 57 -0.23 -34.06 -4.71
C LYS A 57 -1.04 -33.07 -5.57
N PHE A 58 -2.37 -33.17 -5.54
CA PHE A 58 -3.25 -32.22 -6.24
C PHE A 58 -3.03 -30.76 -5.81
N LEU A 59 -2.72 -30.54 -4.52
CA LEU A 59 -2.48 -29.21 -3.97
C LEU A 59 -1.10 -28.71 -4.40
N GLU A 60 -0.10 -29.59 -4.36
CA GLU A 60 1.24 -29.32 -4.87
C GLU A 60 1.19 -28.92 -6.35
N ASP A 61 0.55 -29.72 -7.20
CA ASP A 61 0.41 -29.44 -8.63
C ASP A 61 -0.38 -28.15 -8.89
N LYS A 62 -1.44 -27.89 -8.11
CA LYS A 62 -2.19 -26.64 -8.18
C LYS A 62 -1.32 -25.43 -7.87
N MET A 63 -0.49 -25.51 -6.82
CA MET A 63 0.41 -24.41 -6.44
C MET A 63 1.53 -24.22 -7.47
N TYR A 64 2.08 -25.33 -7.99
CA TYR A 64 3.18 -25.30 -8.95
C TYR A 64 2.76 -24.71 -10.31
N ASN A 65 1.57 -25.06 -10.79
CA ASN A 65 1.08 -24.65 -12.11
C ASN A 65 0.29 -23.32 -12.10
N ALA A 66 0.20 -22.65 -10.96
CA ALA A 66 -0.58 -21.42 -10.83
C ALA A 66 0.08 -20.23 -11.54
N HIS A 67 -0.67 -19.63 -12.48
CA HIS A 67 -0.25 -18.41 -13.18
C HIS A 67 -1.00 -17.20 -12.63
N LEU A 68 -0.42 -16.52 -11.65
CA LEU A 68 -1.06 -15.41 -10.92
C LEU A 68 -0.77 -14.04 -11.54
N ILE A 69 0.38 -13.90 -12.20
CA ILE A 69 0.81 -12.64 -12.80
C ILE A 69 0.55 -12.72 -14.30
N THR A 70 -0.41 -11.91 -14.78
CA THR A 70 -0.71 -11.81 -16.20
C THR A 70 0.31 -10.89 -16.90
N LYS A 71 0.59 -11.11 -18.20
CA LYS A 71 1.51 -10.27 -19.00
C LYS A 71 1.19 -8.77 -18.93
N TYR A 72 -0.08 -8.41 -18.79
CA TYR A 72 -0.56 -7.03 -18.73
C TYR A 72 -0.45 -6.38 -17.34
N THR A 73 -0.13 -7.13 -16.29
CA THR A 73 -0.05 -6.62 -14.91
C THR A 73 0.83 -5.38 -14.81
N TYR A 74 2.03 -5.41 -15.38
CA TYR A 74 2.97 -4.28 -15.35
C TYR A 74 2.49 -3.03 -16.10
N ILE A 75 1.71 -3.22 -17.18
CA ILE A 75 1.15 -2.12 -17.97
C ILE A 75 0.05 -1.43 -17.17
N ILE A 76 -0.81 -2.21 -16.52
CA ILE A 76 -1.88 -1.68 -15.66
C ILE A 76 -1.29 -0.93 -14.46
N ASP A 77 -0.26 -1.51 -13.83
CA ASP A 77 0.43 -0.91 -12.68
C ASP A 77 1.09 0.44 -13.00
N SER A 78 1.79 0.52 -14.13
CA SER A 78 2.44 1.75 -14.58
C SER A 78 1.42 2.85 -14.88
N ALA A 79 0.29 2.49 -15.49
CA ALA A 79 -0.82 3.41 -15.74
C ALA A 79 -1.47 3.91 -14.43
N ASP A 80 -1.70 3.03 -13.46
CA ASP A 80 -2.30 3.39 -12.16
C ASP A 80 -1.37 4.29 -11.34
N ARG A 81 -0.04 4.04 -11.38
CA ARG A 81 0.97 4.93 -10.78
C ARG A 81 0.97 6.32 -11.40
N LEU A 82 0.91 6.41 -12.73
CA LEU A 82 0.83 7.69 -13.43
C LEU A 82 -0.43 8.46 -13.01
N LYS A 83 -1.57 7.77 -12.98
CA LYS A 83 -2.83 8.35 -12.53
C LYS A 83 -2.79 8.84 -11.09
N ALA A 84 -2.12 8.11 -10.19
CA ALA A 84 -1.91 8.54 -8.80
C ALA A 84 -1.09 9.83 -8.72
N ARG A 85 0.06 9.87 -9.41
CA ARG A 85 0.92 11.06 -9.47
C ARG A 85 0.15 12.29 -9.97
N LEU A 86 -0.59 12.17 -11.07
CA LEU A 86 -1.38 13.28 -11.63
C LEU A 86 -2.46 13.78 -10.65
N ARG A 87 -3.07 12.88 -9.88
CA ARG A 87 -4.05 13.26 -8.84
C ARG A 87 -3.39 14.05 -7.71
N ASP A 88 -2.21 13.60 -7.26
CA ASP A 88 -1.50 14.27 -6.17
C ASP A 88 -0.97 15.63 -6.61
N GLU A 89 -0.44 15.74 -7.82
CA GLU A 89 -0.05 17.02 -8.43
C GLU A 89 -1.23 18.00 -8.48
N ARG A 90 -2.40 17.54 -8.93
CA ARG A 90 -3.61 18.37 -8.99
C ARG A 90 -4.07 18.81 -7.61
N LYS A 91 -4.04 17.93 -6.60
CA LYS A 91 -4.35 18.27 -5.20
C LYS A 91 -3.37 19.30 -4.63
N MET A 92 -2.09 19.13 -4.90
CA MET A 92 -1.04 20.05 -4.42
C MET A 92 -1.14 21.41 -5.10
N ALA A 93 -1.42 21.47 -6.40
CA ALA A 93 -1.66 22.72 -7.12
C ALA A 93 -2.86 23.47 -6.54
N GLN A 94 -3.97 22.77 -6.28
CA GLN A 94 -5.16 23.35 -5.65
C GLN A 94 -4.85 23.90 -4.26
N LYS A 95 -4.19 23.11 -3.41
CA LYS A 95 -3.79 23.52 -2.06
C LYS A 95 -2.87 24.75 -2.09
N ARG A 96 -1.89 24.77 -3.00
CA ARG A 96 -0.98 25.92 -3.19
C ARG A 96 -1.73 27.19 -3.58
N TYR A 97 -2.75 27.06 -4.43
CA TYR A 97 -3.60 28.19 -4.81
C TYR A 97 -4.39 28.71 -3.60
N GLU A 98 -5.03 27.81 -2.84
CA GLU A 98 -5.77 28.15 -1.62
C GLU A 98 -4.88 28.84 -0.57
N ASP A 99 -3.69 28.29 -0.31
CA ASP A 99 -2.69 28.87 0.60
C ASP A 99 -2.20 30.25 0.13
N SER A 100 -2.13 30.48 -1.18
CA SER A 100 -1.80 31.79 -1.75
C SER A 100 -2.93 32.81 -1.52
N VAL A 101 -4.18 32.40 -1.78
CA VAL A 101 -5.37 33.24 -1.56
C VAL A 101 -5.55 33.57 -0.07
N ALA A 102 -5.31 32.61 0.82
CA ALA A 102 -5.35 32.82 2.27
C ALA A 102 -4.30 33.86 2.70
N ARG A 103 -3.03 33.67 2.29
CA ARG A 103 -1.95 34.62 2.58
C ARG A 103 -2.25 36.04 2.07
N ASN A 104 -2.78 36.15 0.85
CA ASN A 104 -3.20 37.44 0.31
C ASN A 104 -4.32 38.09 1.16
N ARG A 105 -5.33 37.32 1.59
CA ARG A 105 -6.38 37.82 2.48
C ARG A 105 -5.84 38.27 3.83
N ASP A 106 -4.96 37.48 4.45
CA ASP A 106 -4.33 37.81 5.73
C ASP A 106 -3.52 39.09 5.63
N SER A 107 -2.76 39.26 4.53
CA SER A 107 -1.99 40.47 4.27
C SER A 107 -2.86 41.73 4.17
N LEU A 108 -4.05 41.63 3.56
CA LEU A 108 -5.02 42.72 3.47
C LEU A 108 -5.62 43.03 4.84
N TRP A 109 -5.89 42.01 5.64
CA TRP A 109 -6.38 42.15 7.01
C TRP A 109 -5.38 42.88 7.91
N VAL A 110 -4.10 42.49 7.85
CA VAL A 110 -3.00 43.13 8.61
C VAL A 110 -2.83 44.58 8.17
N ARG A 111 -2.83 44.87 6.87
CA ARG A 111 -2.80 46.25 6.35
C ARG A 111 -3.97 47.07 6.87
N ARG A 112 -5.20 46.56 6.75
CA ARG A 112 -6.42 47.23 7.22
C ARG A 112 -6.37 47.52 8.73
N TRP A 113 -5.87 46.57 9.52
CA TRP A 113 -5.69 46.74 10.96
C TRP A 113 -4.64 47.81 11.29
N MET A 114 -3.48 47.79 10.62
CA MET A 114 -2.44 48.81 10.79
C MET A 114 -2.97 50.20 10.44
N THR A 115 -3.67 50.36 9.31
CA THR A 115 -4.27 51.64 8.91
C THR A 115 -5.26 52.15 9.97
N ARG A 116 -6.15 51.30 10.49
CA ARG A 116 -7.14 51.69 11.49
C ARG A 116 -6.51 52.12 12.81
N THR A 117 -5.49 51.39 13.27
CA THR A 117 -4.81 51.68 14.54
C THR A 117 -3.88 52.88 14.46
N TYR A 118 -3.07 53.01 13.40
CA TYR A 118 -2.17 54.15 13.21
C TYR A 118 -2.94 55.46 12.99
N ILE A 119 -3.99 55.47 12.16
CA ILE A 119 -4.78 56.69 11.90
C ILE A 119 -5.53 57.14 13.16
N SER A 120 -6.04 56.21 13.97
CA SER A 120 -6.76 56.55 15.21
C SER A 120 -5.89 57.16 16.31
N LYS A 121 -4.56 56.90 16.29
CA LYS A 121 -3.60 57.41 17.28
C LYS A 121 -2.89 58.70 16.84
N GLN A 122 -3.15 59.18 15.63
CA GLN A 122 -2.60 60.46 15.17
C GLN A 122 -3.34 61.61 15.88
N PRO A 123 -2.63 62.56 16.53
CA PRO A 123 -3.26 63.69 17.18
C PRO A 123 -3.99 64.53 16.13
N LYS A 124 -5.28 64.81 16.34
CA LYS A 124 -6.03 65.73 15.49
C LYS A 124 -5.42 67.13 15.66
N ARG A 125 -4.95 67.71 14.55
CA ARG A 125 -4.57 69.12 14.48
C ARG A 125 -5.78 70.01 14.72
#